data_AF-A0A7Y6ZG09-F1
#
_entry.id   AF-A0A7Y6ZG09-F1
#
_cell.length_a   1.000
_cell.length_b   1.000
_cell.length_c   1.000
_cell.angle_alpha   90.00
_cell.angle_beta   90.00
_cell.angle_gamma   90.00
#
_symmetry.space_group_name_H-M   'P 1'
#
loop_
_entity.id
_entity.type
_entity.pdbx_description
1 polymer ?
#
loop_
_entity_poly.entity_id
_entity_poly.type
_entity_poly.pdbx_seq_one_letter_code
_entity_poly.pdbx_strand_id
1 'polypeptide(L)'
;MMTKNGSRQNSSDATELDHQLDLAQTGHGSGDMDAGQALAFVEYGMSQGFGVSKMEAFGVGASRGKHALYHQILGVDDDGENWRDHKDPGRALALVRNKLDEAAQDGLTLRYKIWMDGAGLD
;
A
#
# COMPACT_ATOMS: atom_id res chain seq x y z
N MET A 1 -5.27 9.88 -38.72
CA MET A 1 -5.20 8.47 -38.29
C MET A 1 -4.04 8.37 -37.31
N MET A 2 -4.29 8.08 -36.03
CA MET A 2 -3.35 7.46 -35.05
C MET A 2 -3.89 7.65 -33.63
N THR A 3 -4.63 6.65 -33.14
CA THR A 3 -4.88 6.43 -31.71
C THR A 3 -4.63 4.95 -31.43
N LYS A 4 -3.39 4.61 -31.11
CA LYS A 4 -3.04 3.33 -30.49
C LYS A 4 -1.80 3.55 -29.62
N ASN A 5 -2.00 3.81 -28.33
CA ASN A 5 -0.97 3.57 -27.31
C ASN A 5 -1.54 3.28 -25.90
N GLY A 6 -2.87 3.28 -25.69
CA GLY A 6 -3.44 3.02 -24.36
C GLY A 6 -3.53 1.55 -23.94
N SER A 7 -3.50 0.58 -24.87
CA SER A 7 -3.84 -0.81 -24.55
C SER A 7 -2.67 -1.66 -24.05
N ARG A 8 -1.41 -1.34 -24.40
CA ARG A 8 -0.24 -2.15 -23.99
C ARG A 8 0.28 -1.79 -22.60
N GLN A 9 0.26 -0.50 -22.23
CA GLN A 9 0.62 -0.06 -20.88
C GLN A 9 -0.40 -0.54 -19.85
N ASN A 10 -1.71 -0.43 -20.15
CA ASN A 10 -2.74 -0.93 -19.23
C ASN A 10 -2.65 -2.44 -18.96
N SER A 11 -2.25 -3.25 -19.96
CA SER A 11 -2.07 -4.69 -19.74
C SER A 11 -0.82 -5.04 -18.93
N SER A 12 0.28 -4.29 -19.11
CA SER A 12 1.50 -4.51 -18.31
C SER A 12 1.29 -4.09 -16.87
N ASP A 13 0.57 -2.99 -16.64
CA ASP A 13 0.33 -2.45 -15.30
C ASP A 13 -0.60 -3.39 -14.50
N ALA A 14 -1.64 -3.94 -15.14
CA ALA A 14 -2.49 -4.95 -14.52
C ALA A 14 -1.71 -6.24 -14.17
N THR A 15 -0.88 -6.72 -15.09
CA THR A 15 -0.06 -7.93 -14.86
C THR A 15 0.94 -7.72 -13.72
N GLU A 16 1.51 -6.52 -13.62
CA GLU A 16 2.41 -6.16 -12.52
C GLU A 16 1.64 -6.12 -11.18
N LEU A 17 0.48 -5.48 -11.13
CA LEU A 17 -0.34 -5.42 -9.91
C LEU A 17 -0.84 -6.81 -9.47
N ASP A 18 -1.20 -7.68 -10.41
CA ASP A 18 -1.52 -9.09 -10.14
C ASP A 18 -0.33 -9.81 -9.50
N HIS A 19 0.87 -9.66 -10.08
CA HIS A 19 2.08 -10.25 -9.53
C HIS A 19 2.39 -9.73 -8.12
N GLN A 20 2.22 -8.42 -7.89
CA GLN A 20 2.39 -7.82 -6.57
C GLN A 20 1.36 -8.34 -5.57
N LEU A 21 0.12 -8.58 -6.00
CA LEU A 21 -0.96 -9.12 -5.17
C LEU A 21 -0.69 -10.58 -4.78
N ASP A 22 -0.16 -11.39 -5.70
CA ASP A 22 0.28 -12.75 -5.41
C ASP A 22 1.39 -12.74 -4.35
N LEU A 23 2.38 -11.84 -4.47
CA LEU A 23 3.47 -11.70 -3.49
C LEU A 23 2.96 -11.23 -2.12
N ALA A 24 2.02 -10.27 -2.10
CA ALA A 24 1.46 -9.68 -0.89
C ALA A 24 0.67 -10.67 -0.02
N GLN A 25 0.21 -11.77 -0.61
CA GLN A 25 -0.44 -12.88 0.10
C GLN A 25 0.56 -13.91 0.66
N THR A 26 1.85 -13.73 0.44
CA THR A 26 2.91 -14.58 1.01
C THR A 26 3.53 -13.95 2.26
N GLY A 27 4.32 -14.72 3.00
CA GLY A 27 5.10 -14.19 4.13
C GLY A 27 6.09 -13.08 3.75
N HIS A 28 6.38 -12.87 2.47
CA HIS A 28 7.32 -11.84 2.01
C HIS A 28 6.68 -10.47 1.86
N GLY A 29 5.38 -10.36 1.56
CA GLY A 29 4.75 -9.10 1.19
C GLY A 29 5.08 -8.68 -0.25
N SER A 30 4.48 -7.59 -0.72
CA SER A 30 4.73 -7.00 -2.04
C SER A 30 6.21 -6.63 -2.26
N GLY A 31 6.57 -6.20 -3.46
CA GLY A 31 7.78 -5.41 -3.70
C GLY A 31 7.72 -4.03 -3.06
N ASP A 32 8.85 -3.32 -3.10
CA ASP A 32 9.00 -1.99 -2.51
C ASP A 32 8.36 -0.91 -3.40
N MET A 33 7.43 -0.14 -2.83
CA MET A 33 6.62 0.85 -3.54
C MET A 33 6.89 2.26 -3.01
N ASP A 34 6.83 3.29 -3.87
CA ASP A 34 6.61 4.66 -3.37
C ASP A 34 5.16 4.86 -2.90
N ALA A 35 4.84 6.02 -2.33
CA ALA A 35 3.50 6.29 -1.80
C ALA A 35 2.39 6.22 -2.87
N GLY A 36 2.67 6.65 -4.11
CA GLY A 36 1.69 6.61 -5.19
C GLY A 36 1.44 5.19 -5.67
N GLN A 37 2.51 4.41 -5.82
CA GLN A 37 2.44 2.99 -6.15
C GLN A 37 1.72 2.19 -5.04
N ALA A 38 2.02 2.48 -3.78
CA ALA A 38 1.38 1.86 -2.63
C ALA A 38 -0.13 2.12 -2.62
N LEU A 39 -0.55 3.37 -2.83
CA LEU A 39 -1.97 3.71 -2.88
C LEU A 39 -2.69 3.00 -4.04
N ALA A 40 -2.11 3.04 -5.25
CA ALA A 40 -2.68 2.36 -6.41
C ALA A 40 -2.79 0.84 -6.19
N PHE A 41 -1.78 0.23 -5.56
CA PHE A 41 -1.79 -1.18 -5.24
C PHE A 41 -2.86 -1.54 -4.21
N VAL A 42 -3.07 -0.72 -3.17
CA VAL A 42 -4.14 -0.94 -2.19
C VAL A 42 -5.52 -0.82 -2.83
N GLU A 43 -5.74 0.21 -3.65
CA GLU A 43 -7.00 0.38 -4.38
C GLU A 43 -7.26 -0.82 -5.31
N TYR A 44 -6.21 -1.34 -5.96
CA TYR A 44 -6.30 -2.55 -6.75
C TYR A 44 -6.69 -3.77 -5.93
N GLY A 45 -5.96 -4.08 -4.85
CA GLY A 45 -6.24 -5.22 -3.98
C GLY A 45 -7.66 -5.21 -3.42
N MET A 46 -8.15 -4.04 -2.99
CA MET A 46 -9.54 -3.86 -2.56
C MET A 46 -10.56 -4.15 -3.65
N SER A 47 -10.29 -3.73 -4.90
CA SER A 47 -11.15 -4.07 -6.04
C SER A 47 -11.21 -5.57 -6.32
N GLN A 48 -10.17 -6.32 -5.91
CA GLN A 48 -10.07 -7.77 -6.03
C GLN A 48 -10.60 -8.52 -4.78
N GLY A 49 -11.14 -7.80 -3.78
CA GLY A 49 -11.68 -8.40 -2.56
C GLY A 49 -10.66 -8.67 -1.45
N PHE A 50 -9.49 -8.02 -1.52
CA PHE A 50 -8.44 -8.11 -0.50
C PHE A 50 -8.36 -6.84 0.34
N GLY A 51 -7.94 -6.99 1.60
CA GLY A 51 -7.66 -5.89 2.50
C GLY A 51 -6.21 -5.90 2.92
N VAL A 52 -5.65 -4.74 3.28
CA VAL A 52 -4.29 -4.68 3.81
C VAL A 52 -4.27 -5.28 5.21
N SER A 53 -3.42 -6.29 5.40
CA SER A 53 -3.20 -6.92 6.69
C SER A 53 -2.00 -6.31 7.42
N LYS A 54 -0.96 -5.91 6.69
CA LYS A 54 0.22 -5.26 7.24
C LYS A 54 0.79 -4.29 6.21
N MET A 55 1.28 -3.15 6.65
CA MET A 55 2.15 -2.31 5.84
C MET A 55 3.44 -2.04 6.60
N GLU A 56 4.54 -2.01 5.88
CA GLU A 56 5.85 -1.69 6.40
C GLU A 56 6.39 -0.50 5.63
N ALA A 57 6.85 0.51 6.36
CA ALA A 57 7.42 1.73 5.80
C ALA A 57 8.88 1.84 6.23
N PHE A 58 9.78 2.11 5.29
CA PHE A 58 11.21 2.26 5.58
C PHE A 58 11.78 3.46 4.83
N GLY A 59 12.57 4.25 5.55
CA GLY A 59 13.21 5.44 5.00
C GLY A 59 14.25 5.11 3.95
N VAL A 60 14.17 5.77 2.80
CA VAL A 60 15.20 5.72 1.76
C VAL A 60 16.00 7.01 1.78
N GLY A 61 17.16 7.00 2.46
CA GLY A 61 18.11 8.11 2.49
C GLY A 61 18.56 8.55 3.89
N ALA A 62 19.27 9.68 3.95
CA ALA A 62 19.74 10.26 5.20
C ALA A 62 18.64 11.16 5.81
N SER A 63 17.98 10.71 6.88
CA SER A 63 17.05 11.54 7.64
C SER A 63 17.75 12.81 8.14
N ARG A 64 17.18 13.98 7.84
CA ARG A 64 17.62 15.28 8.41
C ARG A 64 16.80 15.70 9.64
N GLY A 65 15.85 14.86 10.08
CA GLY A 65 15.01 15.10 11.26
C GLY A 65 15.43 14.24 12.46
N LYS A 66 15.05 14.66 13.68
CA LYS A 66 15.29 13.90 14.93
C LYS A 66 14.66 12.50 14.94
N HIS A 67 13.65 12.27 14.08
CA HIS A 67 13.01 10.98 13.90
C HIS A 67 13.45 10.42 12.56
N ALA A 68 14.51 9.63 12.56
CA ALA A 68 14.74 8.74 11.45
C ALA A 68 13.71 7.60 11.58
N LEU A 69 12.64 7.65 10.79
CA LEU A 69 11.78 6.48 10.56
C LEU A 69 12.62 5.46 9.77
N TYR A 70 13.51 4.77 10.47
CA TYR A 70 14.37 3.74 9.88
C TYR A 70 13.53 2.54 9.44
N HIS A 71 12.42 2.28 10.14
CA HIS A 71 11.51 1.17 9.89
C HIS A 71 10.26 1.32 10.76
N GLN A 72 9.07 1.23 10.18
CA GLN A 72 7.80 1.18 10.92
C GLN A 72 6.90 0.10 10.33
N ILE A 73 6.30 -0.69 11.21
CA ILE A 73 5.14 -1.51 10.84
C ILE A 73 3.90 -0.66 11.13
N LEU A 74 3.14 -0.37 10.08
CA LEU A 74 1.88 0.36 10.13
C LEU A 74 0.73 -0.65 10.18
N GLY A 75 -0.28 -0.40 11.02
CA GLY A 75 -1.32 -1.38 11.31
C GLY A 75 -1.03 -2.32 12.47
N VAL A 76 -0.19 -1.89 13.41
CA VAL A 76 -0.10 -2.47 14.77
C VAL A 76 -0.37 -1.32 15.76
N ASP A 77 -1.44 -0.59 15.47
CA ASP A 77 -1.95 0.53 16.24
C ASP A 77 -3.00 0.01 17.24
N ASP A 78 -3.57 0.89 18.07
CA ASP A 78 -4.60 0.51 19.04
C ASP A 78 -5.85 -0.09 18.36
N ASP A 79 -6.63 -0.88 19.10
CA ASP A 79 -7.85 -1.52 18.60
C ASP A 79 -8.82 -0.50 17.98
N GLY A 80 -9.24 -0.72 16.74
CA GLY A 80 -10.11 0.16 15.98
C GLY A 80 -9.37 1.18 15.10
N GLU A 81 -8.05 1.32 15.25
CA GLU A 81 -7.23 2.18 14.39
C GLU A 81 -6.55 1.41 13.24
N ASN A 82 -6.68 0.09 13.22
CA ASN A 82 -6.13 -0.74 12.16
C ASN A 82 -7.19 -0.99 11.08
N TRP A 83 -6.80 -0.84 9.82
CA TRP A 83 -7.43 -1.40 8.61
C TRP A 83 -8.17 -2.73 8.81
N ARG A 84 -7.54 -3.68 9.53
CA ARG A 84 -8.09 -5.02 9.80
C ARG A 84 -9.36 -5.00 10.66
N ASP A 85 -9.55 -3.93 11.42
CA ASP A 85 -10.67 -3.74 12.34
C ASP A 85 -11.91 -3.22 11.61
N HIS A 86 -11.77 -2.83 10.33
CA HIS A 86 -12.84 -2.26 9.52
C HIS A 86 -13.21 -3.19 8.37
N LYS A 87 -14.46 -3.68 8.37
CA LYS A 87 -15.05 -4.38 7.21
C LYS A 87 -15.49 -3.44 6.08
N ASP A 88 -15.42 -2.12 6.29
CA ASP A 88 -15.72 -1.10 5.28
C ASP A 88 -14.44 -0.78 4.48
N PRO A 89 -14.37 -1.15 3.19
CA PRO A 89 -13.20 -0.89 2.34
C PRO A 89 -12.86 0.61 2.22
N GLY A 90 -13.87 1.48 2.26
CA GLY A 90 -13.68 2.92 2.18
C GLY A 90 -12.99 3.48 3.42
N ARG A 91 -13.31 2.95 4.61
CA ARG A 91 -12.63 3.32 5.87
C ARG A 91 -11.22 2.79 5.92
N ALA A 92 -11.00 1.54 5.52
CA ALA A 92 -9.66 0.96 5.44
C ALA A 92 -8.77 1.78 4.48
N LEU A 93 -9.30 2.19 3.32
CA LEU A 93 -8.57 3.02 2.35
C LEU A 93 -8.24 4.41 2.90
N ALA A 94 -9.17 5.03 3.63
CA ALA A 94 -8.94 6.33 4.26
C ALA A 94 -7.80 6.29 5.28
N LEU A 95 -7.70 5.21 6.07
CA LEU A 95 -6.59 5.02 7.01
C LEU A 95 -5.24 4.87 6.29
N VAL A 96 -5.20 4.17 5.16
CA VAL A 96 -3.99 4.06 4.33
C VAL A 96 -3.53 5.43 3.86
N ARG A 97 -4.47 6.19 3.27
CA ARG A 97 -4.19 7.53 2.74
C ARG A 97 -3.67 8.46 3.83
N ASN A 98 -4.31 8.49 4.99
CA ASN A 98 -3.88 9.32 6.11
C ASN A 98 -2.44 9.00 6.53
N LYS A 99 -2.08 7.71 6.68
CA LYS A 99 -0.71 7.31 7.06
C LYS A 99 0.33 7.67 6.00
N LEU A 100 -0.01 7.57 4.71
CA LEU A 100 0.87 8.01 3.63
C LEU A 100 1.05 9.53 3.61
N ASP A 101 -0.02 10.28 3.87
CA ASP A 101 -0.02 11.75 3.90
C ASP A 101 0.78 12.29 5.10
N GLU A 102 0.66 11.70 6.28
CA GLU A 102 1.46 12.04 7.47
C GLU A 102 2.96 11.92 7.19
N ALA A 103 3.39 10.80 6.59
CA ALA A 103 4.79 10.59 6.23
C ALA A 103 5.32 11.65 5.22
N ALA A 104 4.48 12.05 4.27
CA ALA A 104 4.82 13.08 3.30
C ALA A 104 4.95 14.47 3.96
N GLN A 105 4.05 14.81 4.90
CA GLN A 105 4.10 16.07 5.65
C GLN A 105 5.35 16.20 6.52
N ASP A 106 5.86 15.08 7.04
CA ASP A 106 7.12 15.03 7.78
C ASP A 106 8.37 15.14 6.88
N GLY A 107 8.20 15.28 5.57
CA GLY A 107 9.28 15.43 4.60
C GLY A 107 10.10 14.15 4.41
N LEU A 108 9.54 12.99 4.77
CA LEU A 108 10.21 11.70 4.65
C LEU A 108 10.05 11.13 3.25
N THR A 109 11.13 10.58 2.71
CA THR A 109 11.07 9.72 1.53
C THR A 109 11.05 8.28 2.01
N LEU A 110 9.90 7.64 1.92
CA LEU A 110 9.68 6.26 2.37
C LEU A 110 9.44 5.33 1.17
N ARG A 111 9.77 4.07 1.38
CA ARG A 111 9.28 2.94 0.58
C ARG A 111 8.35 2.09 1.43
N TYR A 112 7.38 1.48 0.78
CA TYR A 112 6.31 0.73 1.40
C TYR A 112 6.30 -0.71 0.90
N LYS A 113 6.08 -1.62 1.82
CA LYS A 113 5.82 -3.04 1.55
C LYS A 113 4.49 -3.42 2.16
N ILE A 114 3.64 -4.10 1.40
CA ILE A 114 2.25 -4.33 1.78
C ILE A 114 1.95 -5.82 1.74
N TRP A 115 1.28 -6.30 2.80
CA TRP A 115 0.67 -7.62 2.86
C TRP A 115 -0.84 -7.46 2.77
N MET A 116 -1.48 -8.42 2.12
CA MET A 116 -2.92 -8.42 1.93
C MET A 116 -3.49 -9.80 2.26
N ASP A 117 -4.61 -9.79 2.95
CA ASP A 117 -5.42 -10.97 3.22
C ASP A 117 -6.80 -10.78 2.56
N GLY A 118 -7.52 -11.88 2.33
CA GLY A 118 -8.91 -11.79 1.88
C GLY A 118 -9.71 -10.91 2.84
N ALA A 119 -10.45 -9.94 2.32
CA ALA A 119 -11.06 -8.89 3.14
C ALA A 119 -12.20 -9.36 4.06
N GLY A 120 -12.54 -10.66 4.07
CA GLY A 120 -13.65 -11.18 4.87
C GLY A 120 -14.95 -10.43 4.59
N LEU A 121 -15.19 -10.14 3.29
CA LEU A 121 -16.44 -9.58 2.80
C LEU A 121 -17.46 -10.72 2.71
N ASP A 122 -17.89 -11.21 3.88
CA ASP A 122 -19.14 -11.97 4.05
C ASP A 122 -20.36 -11.05 4.00
#